data_AF-A0AAU1ABQ3-F1
#
_entry.id   AF-A0AAU1ABQ3-F1
#
_cell.length_a   1.000
_cell.length_b   1.000
_cell.length_c   1.000
_cell.angle_alpha   90.00
_cell.angle_beta   90.00
_cell.angle_gamma   90.00
#
_symmetry.space_group_name_H-M   'P 1'
#
loop_
_entity.id
_entity.type
_entity.pdbx_description
1 polymer ?
#
loop_
_entity_poly.entity_id
_entity_poly.type
_entity_poly.pdbx_seq_one_letter_code
_entity_poly.pdbx_strand_id
1 'polypeptide(L)'
;MSERRPGPSRPPVRLRPVPPIDPPYPDETYWPGPTHGQLALDLFAATRPDPVRPAERRAAPRRTPSRPASHPGAPLPPASAPEATRAAHRFVGTCLEVVNGYRSPAQVRPLLDPGRAVELLTELARATGRAGPVRRRATRPALRLLRLRVCEPREAAVEAAAVVSGAGGRSWAMALRLEHRRGRWLCTALHVL
;
A
#
# COMPACT_ATOMS: atom_id res chain seq x y z
N MET A 1 -65.90 28.47 11.91
CA MET A 1 -65.15 27.71 12.95
C MET A 1 -64.32 26.66 12.22
N SER A 2 -62.98 26.76 12.26
CA SER A 2 -62.09 25.93 11.42
C SER A 2 -61.36 24.91 12.29
N GLU A 3 -61.74 23.64 12.19
CA GLU A 3 -61.09 22.53 12.92
C GLU A 3 -59.78 22.13 12.23
N ARG A 4 -58.67 22.14 12.98
CA ARG A 4 -57.36 21.68 12.51
C ARG A 4 -57.25 20.16 12.66
N ARG A 5 -56.91 19.48 11.57
CA ARG A 5 -56.64 18.04 11.53
C ARG A 5 -55.31 17.72 12.24
N PRO A 6 -55.27 16.75 13.18
CA PRO A 6 -54.03 16.38 13.88
C PRO A 6 -53.09 15.63 12.93
N GLY A 7 -51.81 16.03 12.91
CA GLY A 7 -50.76 15.40 12.10
C GLY A 7 -50.29 14.05 12.66
N PRO A 8 -49.54 13.26 11.86
CA PRO A 8 -49.13 11.91 12.25
C PRO A 8 -48.13 11.91 13.42
N SER A 9 -48.41 11.12 14.46
CA SER A 9 -47.53 11.01 15.62
C SER A 9 -46.28 10.20 15.28
N ARG A 10 -45.11 10.77 15.56
CA ARG A 10 -43.83 10.07 15.42
C ARG A 10 -43.72 9.04 16.56
N PRO A 11 -43.36 7.77 16.27
CA PRO A 11 -43.17 6.79 17.32
C PRO A 11 -42.01 7.19 18.24
N PRO A 12 -42.09 6.92 19.55
CA PRO A 12 -41.09 7.35 20.52
C PRO A 12 -39.74 6.65 20.26
N VAL A 13 -38.68 7.45 20.14
CA VAL A 13 -37.30 6.95 20.02
C VAL A 13 -36.90 6.32 21.35
N ARG A 14 -36.64 5.00 21.35
CA ARG A 14 -36.14 4.29 22.54
C ARG A 14 -34.62 4.27 22.52
N LEU A 15 -34.01 5.10 23.36
CA LEU A 15 -32.58 5.04 23.62
C LEU A 15 -32.29 3.79 24.45
N ARG A 16 -31.35 2.96 23.98
CA ARG A 16 -30.82 1.82 24.75
C ARG A 16 -29.46 2.20 25.34
N PRO A 17 -29.19 1.85 26.61
CA PRO A 17 -27.87 2.04 27.21
C PRO A 17 -26.81 1.32 26.39
N VAL A 18 -25.65 1.96 26.21
CA VAL A 18 -24.52 1.35 25.51
C VAL A 18 -23.98 0.20 26.37
N PRO A 19 -23.72 -0.99 25.81
CA PRO A 19 -23.06 -2.05 26.54
C PRO A 19 -21.67 -1.56 26.99
N PRO A 20 -21.21 -1.89 28.21
CA PRO A 20 -19.85 -1.59 28.62
C PRO A 20 -18.87 -2.27 27.65
N ILE A 21 -18.20 -1.45 26.84
CA ILE A 21 -17.27 -1.91 25.80
C ILE A 21 -15.85 -2.07 26.35
N ASP A 22 -15.60 -1.57 27.57
CA ASP A 22 -14.29 -1.61 28.18
C ASP A 22 -14.09 -3.00 28.80
N PRO A 23 -13.20 -3.84 28.25
CA PRO A 23 -12.82 -5.06 28.93
C PRO A 23 -12.16 -4.69 30.27
N PRO A 24 -12.34 -5.48 31.33
CA PRO A 24 -11.67 -5.21 32.60
C PRO A 24 -10.16 -5.13 32.36
N TYR A 25 -9.56 -4.02 32.79
CA TYR A 25 -8.10 -3.87 32.76
C TYR A 25 -7.52 -4.98 33.63
N PRO A 26 -6.73 -5.92 33.08
CA PRO A 26 -6.13 -6.95 33.91
C PRO A 26 -5.14 -6.26 34.84
N ASP A 27 -5.35 -6.40 36.16
CA ASP A 27 -4.39 -5.98 37.16
C ASP A 27 -3.01 -6.54 36.81
N GLU A 28 -2.02 -5.65 36.84
CA GLU A 28 -0.64 -5.83 36.39
C GLU A 28 -0.07 -7.20 36.75
N THR A 29 -0.27 -8.19 35.87
CA THR A 29 0.26 -9.53 36.05
C THR A 29 0.92 -9.95 34.74
N TYR A 30 2.22 -9.70 34.71
CA TYR A 30 3.25 -10.38 33.93
C TYR A 30 2.87 -10.70 32.47
N TRP A 31 3.31 -9.85 31.54
CA TRP A 31 3.37 -10.21 30.13
C TRP A 31 3.94 -11.63 29.99
N PRO A 32 3.18 -12.61 29.46
CA PRO A 32 3.71 -13.95 29.30
C PRO A 32 4.93 -13.86 28.39
N GLY A 33 6.07 -14.33 28.89
CA GLY A 33 7.31 -14.35 28.12
C GLY A 33 7.11 -15.08 26.78
N PRO A 34 7.93 -14.76 25.76
CA PRO A 34 7.80 -15.37 24.44
C PRO A 34 7.82 -16.90 24.55
N THR A 35 6.73 -17.55 24.13
CA THR A 35 6.67 -19.01 24.04
C THR A 35 7.18 -19.45 22.67
N HIS A 36 7.78 -20.65 22.62
CA HIS A 36 8.38 -21.21 21.41
C HIS A 36 7.36 -21.15 20.24
N GLY A 37 7.69 -20.39 19.19
CA GLY A 37 6.86 -20.25 17.98
C GLY A 37 6.29 -18.85 17.71
N GLN A 38 6.34 -17.91 18.65
CA GLN A 38 6.10 -16.49 18.33
C GLN A 38 7.37 -15.85 17.77
N LEU A 39 7.30 -15.31 16.55
CA LEU A 39 8.30 -14.38 16.03
C LEU A 39 8.15 -13.05 16.78
N ALA A 40 8.75 -12.97 17.97
CA ALA A 40 9.00 -11.70 18.62
C ALA A 40 10.01 -10.94 17.76
N LEU A 41 9.66 -9.72 17.32
CA LEU A 41 10.65 -8.77 16.81
C LEU A 41 11.52 -8.34 17.99
N ASP A 42 12.53 -9.14 18.28
CA ASP A 42 13.47 -8.88 19.36
C ASP A 42 14.50 -7.85 18.89
N LEU A 43 14.16 -6.57 19.07
CA LEU A 43 15.01 -5.42 18.74
C LEU A 43 16.31 -5.35 19.57
N PHE A 44 16.46 -6.21 20.59
CA PHE A 44 17.61 -6.25 21.50
C PHE A 44 18.22 -7.67 21.65
N ALA A 45 17.95 -8.57 20.70
CA ALA A 45 18.42 -9.96 20.72
C ALA A 45 19.96 -10.13 20.77
N ALA A 46 20.73 -9.09 20.46
CA ALA A 46 22.18 -9.16 20.33
C ALA A 46 22.94 -9.36 21.67
N THR A 47 22.25 -9.35 22.82
CA THR A 47 22.91 -9.29 24.14
C THR A 47 22.65 -10.50 25.05
N ARG A 48 22.06 -11.61 24.57
CA ARG A 48 21.72 -12.76 25.42
C ARG A 48 22.43 -14.06 25.01
N PRO A 49 23.00 -14.82 25.97
CA PRO A 49 23.47 -16.18 25.74
C PRO A 49 22.30 -17.18 25.68
N ASP A 50 22.43 -18.15 24.79
CA ASP A 50 21.38 -19.09 24.35
C ASP A 50 21.23 -20.30 25.29
N PRO A 51 20.01 -20.70 25.71
CA PRO A 51 19.78 -21.99 26.33
C PRO A 51 19.09 -23.01 25.40
N VAL A 52 19.63 -24.23 25.49
CA VAL A 52 19.37 -25.47 24.75
C VAL A 52 17.88 -25.86 24.64
N ARG A 53 17.46 -26.28 23.43
CA ARG A 53 16.11 -26.79 23.09
C ARG A 53 15.90 -28.27 23.45
N PRO A 54 14.68 -28.66 23.87
CA PRO A 54 14.15 -30.00 23.63
C PRO A 54 12.88 -30.03 22.75
N ALA A 55 12.62 -31.21 22.17
CA ALA A 55 11.78 -31.47 21.00
C ALA A 55 10.25 -31.37 21.23
N GLU A 56 9.55 -30.74 20.28
CA GLU A 56 8.08 -30.60 20.28
C GLU A 56 7.36 -31.70 19.49
N ARG A 57 6.33 -32.27 20.12
CA ARG A 57 5.32 -33.15 19.51
C ARG A 57 4.43 -32.38 18.53
N ARG A 58 4.22 -32.96 17.35
CA ARG A 58 3.28 -32.51 16.32
C ARG A 58 1.84 -32.43 16.82
N ALA A 59 1.20 -31.27 16.63
CA ALA A 59 -0.26 -31.12 16.60
C ALA A 59 -0.68 -30.46 15.27
N ALA A 60 -1.70 -31.02 14.63
CA ALA A 60 -2.14 -30.71 13.27
C ALA A 60 -2.77 -29.30 13.13
N PRO A 61 -2.61 -28.62 11.97
CA PRO A 61 -3.09 -27.26 11.81
C PRO A 61 -4.60 -27.21 11.52
N ARG A 62 -5.33 -26.41 12.30
CA ARG A 62 -6.68 -25.93 11.96
C ARG A 62 -6.60 -24.97 10.77
N ARG A 63 -7.59 -25.09 9.88
CA ARG A 63 -7.75 -24.31 8.64
C ARG A 63 -7.68 -22.80 8.92
N THR A 64 -6.71 -22.14 8.29
CA THR A 64 -6.54 -20.68 8.30
C THR A 64 -7.59 -20.00 7.41
N PRO A 65 -8.09 -18.82 7.80
CA PRO A 65 -8.96 -18.02 6.94
C PRO A 65 -8.21 -17.59 5.68
N SER A 66 -8.86 -17.75 4.52
CA SER A 66 -8.34 -17.40 3.20
C SER A 66 -7.90 -15.93 3.17
N ARG A 67 -6.59 -15.71 2.99
CA ARG A 67 -5.99 -14.41 2.71
C ARG A 67 -6.70 -13.80 1.49
N PRO A 68 -7.15 -12.53 1.52
CA PRO A 68 -7.70 -11.90 0.32
C PRO A 68 -6.69 -12.04 -0.80
N ALA A 69 -7.15 -12.63 -1.92
CA ALA A 69 -6.32 -12.95 -3.07
C ALA A 69 -5.38 -11.79 -3.40
N SER A 70 -4.09 -12.06 -3.49
CA SER A 70 -3.11 -11.10 -4.00
C SER A 70 -3.64 -10.62 -5.35
N HIS A 71 -3.98 -9.34 -5.43
CA HIS A 71 -4.61 -8.79 -6.61
C HIS A 71 -3.62 -8.88 -7.77
N PRO A 72 -4.05 -9.21 -9.00
CA PRO A 72 -3.15 -9.28 -10.13
C PRO A 72 -2.74 -7.85 -10.52
N GLY A 73 -1.74 -7.31 -9.82
CA GLY A 73 -0.84 -6.31 -10.36
C GLY A 73 0.08 -6.99 -11.36
N ALA A 74 0.68 -6.23 -12.28
CA ALA A 74 1.68 -6.80 -13.17
C ALA A 74 2.73 -7.57 -12.34
N PRO A 75 3.14 -8.77 -12.77
CA PRO A 75 4.11 -9.56 -12.03
C PRO A 75 5.33 -8.72 -11.67
N LEU A 76 5.77 -8.82 -10.42
CA LEU A 76 7.08 -8.32 -10.05
C LEU A 76 8.13 -8.98 -10.95
N PRO A 77 9.15 -8.24 -11.40
CA PRO A 77 10.20 -8.82 -12.22
C PRO A 77 10.92 -9.92 -11.43
N PRO A 78 11.38 -11.00 -12.08
CA PRO A 78 12.08 -12.07 -11.41
C PRO A 78 13.36 -11.54 -10.73
N ALA A 79 13.84 -12.26 -9.71
CA ALA A 79 15.07 -11.88 -9.01
C ALA A 79 16.29 -11.82 -9.97
N SER A 80 16.25 -12.55 -11.09
CA SER A 80 17.26 -12.51 -12.15
C SER A 80 17.17 -11.30 -13.09
N ALA A 81 16.09 -10.51 -13.04
CA ALA A 81 15.95 -9.35 -13.91
C ALA A 81 17.02 -8.29 -13.60
N PRO A 82 17.47 -7.51 -14.60
CA PRO A 82 18.42 -6.43 -14.38
C PRO A 82 17.97 -5.50 -13.26
N GLU A 83 18.91 -5.01 -12.45
CA GLU A 83 18.58 -4.12 -11.32
C GLU A 83 17.82 -2.87 -11.78
N ALA A 84 18.22 -2.31 -12.92
CA ALA A 84 17.54 -1.28 -13.67
C ALA A 84 16.03 -1.55 -13.87
N THR A 85 15.70 -2.76 -14.33
CA THR A 85 14.31 -3.19 -14.53
C THR A 85 13.57 -3.28 -13.20
N ARG A 86 14.20 -3.84 -12.17
CA ARG A 86 13.61 -3.91 -10.82
C ARG A 86 13.36 -2.52 -10.24
N ALA A 87 14.28 -1.57 -10.45
CA ALA A 87 14.12 -0.19 -10.03
C ALA A 87 12.91 0.48 -10.70
N ALA A 88 12.75 0.32 -12.02
CA ALA A 88 11.59 0.82 -12.76
C ALA A 88 10.26 0.24 -12.23
N HIS A 89 10.19 -1.08 -12.04
CA HIS A 89 9.00 -1.72 -11.48
C HIS A 89 8.66 -1.21 -10.07
N ARG A 90 9.66 -1.09 -9.19
CA ARG A 90 9.47 -0.57 -7.82
C ARG A 90 8.98 0.87 -7.82
N PHE A 91 9.56 1.72 -8.68
CA PHE A 91 9.15 3.12 -8.81
C PHE A 91 7.71 3.24 -9.32
N VAL A 92 7.36 2.55 -10.41
CA VAL A 92 5.99 2.54 -10.95
C VAL A 92 4.98 2.02 -9.94
N GLY A 93 5.32 0.94 -9.22
CA GLY A 93 4.48 0.42 -8.12
C GLY A 93 4.23 1.48 -7.05
N THR A 94 5.27 2.21 -6.64
CA THR A 94 5.18 3.29 -5.67
C THR A 94 4.30 4.44 -6.18
N CYS A 95 4.41 4.83 -7.46
CA CYS A 95 3.52 5.82 -8.07
C CYS A 95 2.06 5.37 -8.05
N LEU A 96 1.81 4.10 -8.39
CA LEU A 96 0.45 3.54 -8.37
C LEU A 96 -0.13 3.44 -6.97
N GLU A 97 0.68 3.18 -5.95
CA GLU A 97 0.24 3.25 -4.56
C GLU A 97 -0.21 4.68 -4.19
N VAL A 98 0.53 5.70 -4.62
CA VAL A 98 0.12 7.10 -4.40
C VAL A 98 -1.18 7.42 -5.15
N VAL A 99 -1.26 7.06 -6.43
CA VAL A 99 -2.44 7.35 -7.24
C VAL A 99 -3.68 6.63 -6.72
N ASN A 100 -3.52 5.41 -6.21
CA ASN A 100 -4.60 4.67 -5.58
C ASN A 100 -4.88 5.08 -4.12
N GLY A 101 -4.11 6.03 -3.57
CA GLY A 101 -4.27 6.53 -2.20
C GLY A 101 -3.78 5.60 -1.09
N TYR A 102 -3.00 4.57 -1.42
CA TYR A 102 -2.35 3.69 -0.44
C TYR A 102 -1.08 4.29 0.16
N ARG A 103 -0.48 5.30 -0.51
CA ARG A 103 0.75 5.98 -0.11
C ARG A 103 0.59 7.49 -0.20
N SER A 104 1.22 8.24 0.71
CA SER A 104 1.26 9.71 0.63
C SER A 104 2.27 10.18 -0.44
N PRO A 105 1.97 11.21 -1.25
CA PRO A 105 2.93 11.78 -2.22
C PRO A 105 4.26 12.22 -1.58
N ALA A 106 4.22 12.64 -0.30
CA ALA A 106 5.43 13.04 0.43
C ALA A 106 6.43 11.88 0.59
N GLN A 107 5.94 10.65 0.66
CA GLN A 107 6.78 9.45 0.80
C GLN A 107 7.53 9.09 -0.49
N VAL A 108 7.18 9.70 -1.62
CA VAL A 108 7.87 9.48 -2.91
C VAL A 108 9.05 10.42 -3.08
N ARG A 109 9.09 11.56 -2.36
CA ARG A 109 10.17 12.57 -2.48
C ARG A 109 11.60 11.99 -2.45
N PRO A 110 11.95 11.02 -1.59
CA PRO A 110 13.30 10.44 -1.57
C PRO A 110 13.69 9.68 -2.85
N LEU A 111 12.72 9.31 -3.68
CA LEU A 111 12.91 8.61 -4.96
C LEU A 111 12.97 9.58 -6.15
N LEU A 112 12.82 10.89 -5.91
CA LEU A 112 12.83 11.92 -6.95
C LEU A 112 14.19 12.63 -6.95
N ASP A 113 14.60 13.11 -8.12
CA ASP A 113 15.70 14.06 -8.20
C ASP A 113 15.35 15.34 -7.41
N PRO A 114 16.18 15.76 -6.44
CA PRO A 114 15.86 16.91 -5.58
C PRO A 114 15.63 18.21 -6.36
N GLY A 115 16.35 18.41 -7.48
CA GLY A 115 16.22 19.60 -8.31
C GLY A 115 14.93 19.64 -9.14
N ARG A 116 14.26 18.50 -9.31
CA ARG A 116 13.04 18.35 -10.11
C ARG A 116 11.83 17.88 -9.31
N ALA A 117 11.98 17.71 -8.00
CA ALA A 117 10.97 17.07 -7.16
C ALA A 117 9.58 17.76 -7.25
N VAL A 118 9.54 19.09 -7.37
CA VAL A 118 8.28 19.83 -7.52
C VAL A 118 7.58 19.47 -8.82
N GLU A 119 8.26 19.55 -9.95
CA GLU A 119 7.73 19.22 -11.28
C GLU A 119 7.23 17.77 -11.36
N LEU A 120 8.04 16.84 -10.83
CA LEU A 120 7.70 15.42 -10.81
C LEU A 120 6.49 15.13 -9.92
N LEU A 121 6.36 15.82 -8.78
CA LEU A 121 5.16 15.70 -7.93
C LEU A 121 3.92 16.32 -8.60
N THR A 122 4.07 17.39 -9.39
CA THR A 122 2.99 17.96 -10.18
C THR A 122 2.49 16.97 -11.23
N GLU A 123 3.39 16.27 -11.93
CA GLU A 123 3.04 15.20 -12.86
C GLU A 123 2.34 14.02 -12.16
N LEU A 124 2.82 13.64 -10.98
CA LEU A 124 2.14 12.62 -10.17
C LEU A 124 0.75 13.10 -9.71
N ALA A 125 0.56 14.38 -9.43
CA ALA A 125 -0.75 14.96 -9.12
C ALA A 125 -1.68 15.01 -10.35
N ARG A 126 -1.14 15.19 -11.56
CA ARG A 126 -1.91 15.02 -12.81
C ARG A 126 -2.40 13.58 -12.95
N ALA A 127 -1.55 12.60 -12.64
CA ALA A 127 -1.93 11.19 -12.61
C ALA A 127 -3.05 10.89 -11.61
N THR A 128 -3.01 11.47 -10.40
CA THR A 128 -4.08 11.32 -9.40
C THR A 128 -5.39 11.94 -9.88
N GLY A 129 -5.34 13.13 -10.50
CA GLY A 129 -6.51 13.77 -11.10
C GLY A 129 -7.17 12.92 -12.19
N ARG A 130 -6.37 12.26 -13.06
CA ARG A 130 -6.89 11.36 -14.11
C ARG A 130 -7.50 10.07 -13.57
N ALA A 131 -7.02 9.55 -12.45
CA ALA A 131 -7.57 8.35 -11.82
C ALA A 131 -8.96 8.58 -11.22
N GLY A 132 -9.31 9.84 -10.93
CA GLY A 132 -10.56 10.21 -10.28
C GLY A 132 -10.54 9.93 -8.76
N PRO A 133 -11.66 10.19 -8.05
CA PRO A 133 -11.70 10.10 -6.61
C PRO A 133 -11.50 8.66 -6.11
N VAL A 134 -10.50 8.48 -5.23
CA VAL A 134 -10.27 7.22 -4.53
C VAL A 134 -11.44 6.97 -3.58
N ARG A 135 -12.32 6.01 -3.92
CA ARG A 135 -13.44 5.63 -3.05
C ARG A 135 -12.90 4.78 -1.89
N ARG A 136 -12.96 5.31 -0.66
CA ARG A 136 -12.49 4.63 0.57
C ARG A 136 -13.12 3.25 0.85
N ARG A 137 -14.22 2.90 0.19
CA ARG A 137 -14.90 1.58 0.30
C ARG A 137 -14.69 0.67 -0.92
N ALA A 138 -13.91 1.09 -1.91
CA ALA A 138 -13.64 0.25 -3.06
C ALA A 138 -12.66 -0.87 -2.67
N THR A 139 -13.06 -2.11 -2.87
CA THR A 139 -12.21 -3.29 -2.71
C THR A 139 -11.23 -3.46 -3.86
N ARG A 140 -11.29 -2.61 -4.90
CA ARG A 140 -10.45 -2.69 -6.09
C ARG A 140 -9.66 -1.38 -6.27
N PRO A 141 -8.38 -1.45 -6.68
CA PRO A 141 -7.60 -0.26 -7.00
C PRO A 141 -8.23 0.48 -8.17
N ALA A 142 -8.17 1.81 -8.13
CA ALA A 142 -8.68 2.70 -9.16
C ALA A 142 -7.85 2.60 -10.45
N LEU A 143 -6.53 2.46 -10.34
CA LEU A 143 -5.60 2.19 -11.43
C LEU A 143 -4.87 0.86 -11.24
N ARG A 144 -4.67 0.15 -12.36
CA ARG A 144 -3.84 -1.05 -12.44
C ARG A 144 -2.80 -0.92 -13.53
N LEU A 145 -1.61 -1.46 -13.29
CA LEU A 145 -0.57 -1.60 -14.31
C LEU A 145 -0.95 -2.71 -15.28
N LEU A 146 -1.11 -2.38 -16.56
CA LEU A 146 -1.34 -3.36 -17.63
C LEU A 146 -0.02 -3.87 -18.22
N ARG A 147 0.91 -2.95 -18.48
CA ARG A 147 2.16 -3.27 -19.17
C ARG A 147 3.23 -2.26 -18.76
N LEU A 148 4.43 -2.75 -18.52
CA LEU A 148 5.61 -1.93 -18.33
C LEU A 148 6.65 -2.31 -19.40
N ARG A 149 7.18 -1.33 -20.10
CA ARG A 149 8.31 -1.49 -21.01
C ARG A 149 9.47 -0.69 -20.45
N VAL A 150 10.63 -1.32 -20.40
CA VAL A 150 11.84 -0.75 -19.81
C VAL A 150 12.96 -0.90 -20.81
N CYS A 151 13.75 0.16 -20.98
CA CYS A 151 15.00 0.14 -21.73
C CYS A 151 16.09 0.85 -20.92
N GLU A 152 17.34 0.47 -21.19
CA GLU A 152 18.53 1.08 -20.58
C GLU A 152 19.30 1.80 -21.68
N PRO A 153 18.96 3.07 -21.99
CA PRO A 153 19.58 3.79 -23.11
C PRO A 153 21.06 4.11 -22.90
N ARG A 154 21.49 4.19 -21.64
CA ARG A 154 22.90 4.36 -21.25
C ARG A 154 23.11 3.70 -19.90
N GLU A 155 24.38 3.39 -19.60
CA GLU A 155 24.75 2.92 -18.27
C GLU A 155 24.22 3.88 -17.20
N ALA A 156 23.66 3.30 -16.12
CA ALA A 156 23.11 4.02 -15.00
C ALA A 156 21.86 4.88 -15.31
N ALA A 157 21.19 4.68 -16.45
CA ALA A 157 19.90 5.31 -16.71
C ALA A 157 18.90 4.37 -17.38
N VAL A 158 17.65 4.47 -16.93
CA VAL A 158 16.56 3.61 -17.35
C VAL A 158 15.40 4.49 -17.79
N GLU A 159 14.83 4.16 -18.94
CA GLU A 159 13.59 4.75 -19.42
C GLU A 159 12.50 3.70 -19.39
N ALA A 160 11.31 4.10 -18.99
CA ALA A 160 10.18 3.19 -18.93
C ALA A 160 8.87 3.85 -19.37
N ALA A 161 8.04 3.04 -20.03
CA ALA A 161 6.68 3.38 -20.42
C ALA A 161 5.73 2.40 -19.72
N ALA A 162 4.88 2.93 -18.84
CA ALA A 162 3.87 2.15 -18.13
C ALA A 162 2.48 2.46 -18.70
N VAL A 163 1.78 1.43 -19.17
CA VAL A 163 0.38 1.50 -19.57
C VAL A 163 -0.47 1.13 -18.36
N VAL A 164 -1.37 2.03 -17.98
CA VAL A 164 -2.27 1.88 -16.83
C VAL A 164 -3.72 1.88 -17.28
N SER A 165 -4.55 1.09 -16.61
CA SER A 165 -5.99 1.06 -16.82
C SER A 165 -6.72 1.56 -15.59
N GLY A 166 -7.67 2.47 -15.80
CA GLY A 166 -8.57 2.97 -14.77
C GLY A 166 -9.90 2.23 -14.69
N ALA A 167 -10.67 2.56 -13.66
CA ALA A 167 -12.08 2.14 -13.57
C ALA A 167 -12.86 2.60 -14.81
N GLY A 168 -13.62 1.69 -15.43
CA GLY A 168 -14.36 1.98 -16.66
C GLY A 168 -13.60 1.72 -17.96
N GLY A 169 -12.48 1.00 -17.92
CA GLY A 169 -11.79 0.48 -19.11
C GLY A 169 -10.93 1.49 -19.86
N ARG A 170 -10.86 2.74 -19.38
CA ARG A 170 -9.97 3.76 -19.95
C ARG A 170 -8.52 3.40 -19.65
N SER A 171 -7.68 3.41 -20.68
CA SER A 171 -6.24 3.23 -20.53
C SER A 171 -5.50 4.50 -20.93
N TRP A 172 -4.36 4.72 -20.28
CA TRP A 172 -3.45 5.83 -20.56
C TRP A 172 -2.04 5.41 -20.15
N ALA A 173 -1.06 6.26 -20.44
CA ALA A 173 0.34 5.91 -20.24
C ALA A 173 1.07 6.92 -19.35
N MET A 174 2.10 6.44 -18.67
CA MET A 174 3.12 7.27 -18.05
C MET A 174 4.48 6.93 -18.64
N ALA A 175 5.25 7.95 -18.98
CA ALA A 175 6.65 7.83 -19.35
C ALA A 175 7.51 8.32 -18.20
N LEU A 176 8.61 7.62 -17.91
CA LEU A 176 9.52 8.00 -16.83
C LEU A 176 10.96 7.69 -17.15
N ARG A 177 11.86 8.42 -16.50
CA ARG A 177 13.30 8.21 -16.56
C ARG A 177 13.87 8.13 -15.14
N LEU A 178 14.61 7.06 -14.87
CA LEU A 178 15.37 6.86 -13.64
C LEU A 178 16.86 6.96 -13.93
N GLU A 179 17.60 7.58 -13.03
CA GLU A 179 19.06 7.63 -13.08
C GLU A 179 19.65 7.12 -11.77
N HIS A 180 20.67 6.27 -11.87
CA HIS A 180 21.39 5.74 -10.73
C HIS A 180 22.46 6.74 -10.29
N ARG A 181 22.33 7.28 -9.08
CA ARG A 181 23.22 8.28 -8.50
C ARG A 181 23.53 7.90 -7.05
N ARG A 182 24.81 7.77 -6.70
CA ARG A 182 25.27 7.49 -5.33
C ARG A 182 24.57 6.27 -4.70
N GLY A 183 24.45 5.18 -5.45
CA GLY A 183 23.86 3.93 -4.95
C GLY A 183 22.33 3.90 -4.88
N ARG A 184 21.63 4.89 -5.45
CA ARG A 184 20.17 4.94 -5.49
C ARG A 184 19.64 5.35 -6.86
N TRP A 185 18.49 4.81 -7.21
CA TRP A 185 17.75 5.19 -8.41
C TRP A 185 16.83 6.38 -8.10
N LEU A 186 16.98 7.45 -8.88
CA LEU A 186 16.19 8.67 -8.75
C LEU A 186 15.42 8.94 -10.04
N CYS A 187 14.15 9.29 -9.92
CA CYS A 187 13.34 9.74 -11.03
C CYS A 187 13.76 11.16 -11.43
N THR A 188 14.09 11.35 -12.71
CA THR A 188 14.55 12.64 -13.28
C THR A 188 13.57 13.21 -14.30
N ALA A 189 12.67 12.37 -14.82
CA ALA A 189 11.56 12.77 -15.67
C ALA A 189 10.36 11.85 -15.41
N LEU A 190 9.17 12.44 -15.38
CA LEU A 190 7.89 11.74 -15.28
C LEU A 190 6.91 12.53 -16.14
N HIS A 191 6.11 11.84 -16.95
CA HIS A 191 5.10 12.48 -17.76
C HIS A 191 3.87 11.60 -17.91
N VAL A 192 2.70 12.22 -17.80
CA VAL A 192 1.40 11.57 -17.93
C VAL A 192 0.79 11.87 -19.30
N LEU A 193 0.66 10.83 -20.13
CA LEU A 193 0.18 10.90 -21.53
C LEU A 193 -1.33 10.72 -21.60
#